data_AF-A0A7V5LIK2-F1
#
_entry.id   AF-A0A7V5LIK2-F1
#
_cell.length_a   1.000
_cell.length_b   1.000
_cell.length_c   1.000
_cell.angle_alpha   90.00
_cell.angle_beta   90.00
_cell.angle_gamma   90.00
#
_symmetry.space_group_name_H-M   'P 1'
#
loop_
_entity.id
_entity.type
_entity.pdbx_description
1 polymer ?
#
loop_
_entity_poly.entity_id
_entity_poly.type
_entity_poly.pdbx_seq_one_letter_code
_entity_poly.pdbx_strand_id
1 'polypeptide(L)'
;KVVILGAGLIGNPMARDLARARNIKVLVVDRDISRLQALDSIEGIETRVADATDLIVLKELTADAEVVINALPGFLGYQTLKSLIELKRTVVDIAFFPEDALTLDSLAKANGVTALVDCGVAPGMSNLLVGYAQSLLGTLEEVKIYVGGLPKVRQLPWEYKAVFSPVDVIEEYTRPARFRVDGKLVIKAPLTDPEFIDFPEVGTLEAFNSDGLRTLLKTIEAPNMVEKTLRYPGHREKILFLKQSGLLETTPIEIDGCKISPLEVTCRALFKEWELKAGDQDLTVMRIEAKNITEGVRFDLLDYYDPETDIHSMARTTGFTATIMTLALLNGMITQTGIIPLELLGSNHQLVNFVFEEFKKRGVHYQQSKI
;
A
#
# COMPACT_ATOMS: atom_id res chain seq x y z
N LYS A 1 -17.87 -14.83 -5.89
CA LYS A 1 -17.88 -14.24 -4.51
C LYS A 1 -16.48 -13.77 -4.17
N VAL A 2 -16.35 -12.56 -3.62
CA VAL A 2 -15.07 -12.02 -3.12
C VAL A 2 -15.12 -11.96 -1.60
N VAL A 3 -14.05 -12.34 -0.93
CA VAL A 3 -13.91 -12.22 0.53
C VAL A 3 -12.85 -11.17 0.85
N ILE A 4 -13.15 -10.20 1.72
CA ILE A 4 -12.21 -9.19 2.18
C ILE A 4 -11.92 -9.43 3.66
N LEU A 5 -10.64 -9.64 3.98
CA LEU A 5 -10.17 -9.82 5.35
C LEU A 5 -9.70 -8.46 5.88
N GLY A 6 -10.48 -7.86 6.77
CA GLY A 6 -10.27 -6.52 7.33
C GLY A 6 -11.27 -5.50 6.79
N ALA A 7 -11.97 -4.79 7.69
CA ALA A 7 -12.94 -3.75 7.41
C ALA A 7 -12.45 -2.35 7.85
N GLY A 8 -11.13 -2.17 7.94
CA GLY A 8 -10.50 -0.91 8.32
C GLY A 8 -10.61 0.18 7.25
N LEU A 9 -9.76 1.20 7.38
CA LEU A 9 -9.77 2.40 6.54
C LEU A 9 -9.72 2.12 5.03
N ILE A 10 -9.07 1.02 4.62
CA ILE A 10 -8.94 0.63 3.20
C ILE A 10 -9.94 -0.48 2.84
N GLY A 11 -10.11 -1.49 3.71
CA GLY A 11 -10.99 -2.63 3.47
C GLY A 11 -12.46 -2.25 3.25
N ASN A 12 -12.96 -1.26 4.00
CA ASN A 12 -14.34 -0.79 3.88
C ASN A 12 -14.62 -0.13 2.51
N PRO A 13 -13.81 0.85 2.04
CA PRO A 13 -13.89 1.36 0.67
C PRO A 13 -13.81 0.30 -0.43
N MET A 14 -12.96 -0.72 -0.28
CA MET A 14 -12.87 -1.82 -1.25
C MET A 14 -14.18 -2.59 -1.35
N ALA A 15 -14.82 -2.86 -0.21
CA ALA A 15 -16.10 -3.56 -0.18
C ALA A 15 -17.19 -2.76 -0.89
N ARG A 16 -17.26 -1.45 -0.62
CA ARG A 16 -18.21 -0.53 -1.27
C ARG A 16 -17.98 -0.44 -2.79
N ASP A 17 -16.73 -0.41 -3.22
CA ASP A 17 -16.38 -0.36 -4.65
C ASP A 17 -16.81 -1.63 -5.38
N LEU A 18 -16.43 -2.81 -4.85
CA LEU A 18 -16.77 -4.08 -5.46
C LEU A 18 -18.28 -4.37 -5.47
N ALA A 19 -19.01 -3.96 -4.43
CA ALA A 19 -20.46 -4.13 -4.38
C ALA A 19 -21.21 -3.34 -5.45
N ARG A 20 -20.61 -2.25 -5.98
CA ARG A 20 -21.18 -1.49 -7.12
C ARG A 20 -20.98 -2.21 -8.45
N ALA A 21 -20.02 -3.14 -8.55
CA ALA A 21 -19.82 -3.92 -9.76
C ALA A 21 -20.93 -4.97 -9.89
N ARG A 22 -21.51 -5.08 -11.10
CA ARG A 22 -22.60 -6.04 -11.35
C ARG A 22 -22.13 -7.47 -11.09
N ASN A 23 -22.99 -8.26 -10.43
CA ASN A 23 -22.80 -9.68 -10.16
C ASN A 23 -21.65 -10.05 -9.20
N ILE A 24 -21.14 -9.11 -8.42
CA ILE A 24 -20.18 -9.42 -7.36
C ILE A 24 -20.89 -9.40 -6.00
N LYS A 25 -20.78 -10.52 -5.28
CA LYS A 25 -21.13 -10.60 -3.85
C LYS A 25 -19.85 -10.51 -3.03
N VAL A 26 -19.84 -9.62 -2.05
CA VAL A 26 -18.70 -9.36 -1.17
C VAL A 26 -19.01 -9.86 0.23
N LEU A 27 -18.14 -10.69 0.80
CA LEU A 27 -18.13 -11.00 2.23
C LEU A 27 -16.99 -10.22 2.89
N VAL A 28 -17.30 -9.41 3.89
CA VAL A 28 -16.31 -8.65 4.65
C VAL A 28 -16.17 -9.24 6.05
N VAL A 29 -14.93 -9.49 6.46
CA VAL A 29 -14.62 -10.14 7.73
C VAL A 29 -13.77 -9.20 8.57
N ASP A 30 -14.18 -8.97 9.81
CA ASP A 30 -13.36 -8.27 10.81
C ASP A 30 -13.63 -8.85 12.20
N ARG A 31 -12.67 -8.74 13.12
CA ARG A 31 -12.87 -9.14 14.52
C ARG A 31 -13.63 -8.07 15.30
N ASP A 32 -13.58 -6.83 14.85
CA ASP A 32 -14.23 -5.69 15.48
C ASP A 32 -15.57 -5.40 14.79
N ILE A 33 -16.66 -5.73 15.49
CA ILE A 33 -18.03 -5.52 15.00
C ILE A 33 -18.30 -4.05 14.61
N SER A 34 -17.67 -3.08 15.28
CA SER A 34 -17.89 -1.66 14.99
C SER A 34 -17.41 -1.27 13.59
N ARG A 35 -16.42 -1.98 13.04
CA ARG A 35 -15.91 -1.76 11.68
C ARG A 35 -16.84 -2.28 10.59
N LEU A 36 -17.68 -3.26 10.92
CA LEU A 36 -18.62 -3.89 9.99
C LEU A 36 -19.97 -3.16 9.93
N GLN A 37 -20.38 -2.48 11.00
CA GLN A 37 -21.67 -1.78 11.08
C GLN A 37 -21.93 -0.81 9.91
N ALA A 38 -20.88 -0.15 9.41
CA ALA A 38 -20.98 0.77 8.28
C ALA A 38 -21.19 0.10 6.91
N LEU A 39 -21.21 -1.23 6.86
CA LEU A 39 -21.35 -2.06 5.66
C LEU A 39 -22.63 -2.92 5.67
N ASP A 40 -23.20 -3.22 6.84
CA ASP A 40 -24.35 -4.13 7.01
C ASP A 40 -25.59 -3.77 6.19
N SER A 41 -25.75 -2.50 5.82
CA SER A 41 -26.92 -1.98 5.08
C SER A 41 -26.70 -1.86 3.58
N ILE A 42 -25.53 -2.23 3.06
CA ILE A 42 -25.16 -2.04 1.66
C ILE A 42 -25.51 -3.31 0.86
N GLU A 43 -26.34 -3.14 -0.17
CA GLU A 43 -26.71 -4.23 -1.08
C GLU A 43 -25.46 -4.87 -1.71
N GLY A 44 -25.41 -6.20 -1.73
CA GLY A 44 -24.27 -6.96 -2.27
C GLY A 44 -23.13 -7.20 -1.27
N ILE A 45 -23.21 -6.66 -0.05
CA ILE A 45 -22.23 -6.89 1.02
C ILE A 45 -22.86 -7.73 2.13
N GLU A 46 -22.16 -8.81 2.50
CA GLU A 46 -22.39 -9.58 3.72
C GLU A 46 -21.22 -9.32 4.68
N THR A 47 -21.48 -9.28 5.98
CA THR A 47 -20.47 -9.07 7.01
C THR A 47 -20.39 -10.27 7.95
N ARG A 48 -19.19 -10.55 8.48
CA ARG A 48 -18.99 -11.59 9.48
C ARG A 48 -17.96 -11.15 10.52
N VAL A 49 -18.36 -11.20 11.79
CA VAL A 49 -17.43 -11.05 12.91
C VAL A 49 -16.65 -12.34 13.08
N ALA A 50 -15.34 -12.32 12.83
CA ALA A 50 -14.47 -13.48 12.99
C ALA A 50 -12.99 -13.09 13.09
N ASP A 51 -12.18 -13.97 13.69
CA ASP A 51 -10.73 -13.86 13.69
C ASP A 51 -10.14 -14.59 12.48
N ALA A 52 -9.64 -13.84 11.51
CA ALA A 52 -9.03 -14.38 10.29
C ALA A 52 -7.66 -15.05 10.54
N THR A 53 -7.10 -14.96 11.76
CA THR A 53 -5.87 -15.66 12.14
C THR A 53 -6.10 -17.11 12.57
N ASP A 54 -7.35 -17.48 12.87
CA ASP A 54 -7.72 -18.88 13.10
C ASP A 54 -7.86 -19.61 11.76
N LEU A 55 -7.01 -20.62 11.54
CA LEU A 55 -6.95 -21.36 10.28
C LEU A 55 -8.24 -22.13 9.95
N ILE A 56 -8.97 -22.61 10.96
CA ILE A 56 -10.24 -23.32 10.75
C ILE A 56 -11.29 -22.34 10.27
N VAL A 57 -11.35 -21.18 10.92
CA VAL A 57 -12.25 -20.08 10.58
C VAL A 57 -11.92 -19.52 9.19
N LEU A 58 -10.64 -19.25 8.91
CA LEU A 58 -10.18 -18.77 7.60
C LEU A 58 -10.56 -19.73 6.47
N LYS A 59 -10.43 -21.04 6.71
CA LYS A 59 -10.84 -22.08 5.75
C LYS A 59 -12.34 -22.08 5.48
N GLU A 60 -13.17 -21.90 6.51
CA GLU A 60 -14.63 -21.81 6.37
C GLU A 60 -15.01 -20.55 5.57
N LEU A 61 -14.49 -19.39 5.97
CA LEU A 61 -14.84 -18.09 5.39
C LEU A 61 -14.49 -18.00 3.90
N THR A 62 -13.39 -18.64 3.49
CA THR A 62 -12.86 -18.59 2.13
C THR A 62 -13.27 -19.78 1.27
N ALA A 63 -14.10 -20.68 1.78
CA ALA A 63 -14.44 -21.95 1.14
C ALA A 63 -14.92 -21.81 -0.32
N ASP A 64 -15.82 -20.84 -0.53
CA ASP A 64 -16.53 -20.51 -1.77
C ASP A 64 -16.04 -19.19 -2.41
N ALA A 65 -14.91 -18.66 -1.96
CA ALA A 65 -14.33 -17.44 -2.50
C ALA A 65 -13.66 -17.70 -3.85
N GLU A 66 -13.95 -16.85 -4.85
CA GLU A 66 -13.20 -16.81 -6.12
C GLU A 66 -11.90 -16.04 -5.95
N VAL A 67 -11.93 -14.97 -5.17
CA VAL A 67 -10.77 -14.15 -4.81
C VAL A 67 -10.89 -13.76 -3.33
N VAL A 68 -9.77 -13.83 -2.61
CA VAL A 68 -9.63 -13.32 -1.25
C VAL A 68 -8.74 -12.08 -1.27
N ILE A 69 -9.23 -10.95 -0.76
CA ILE A 69 -8.45 -9.74 -0.56
C ILE A 69 -7.93 -9.73 0.87
N ASN A 70 -6.61 -9.81 1.02
CA ASN A 70 -5.96 -9.68 2.32
C ASN A 70 -5.68 -8.20 2.63
N ALA A 71 -6.51 -7.61 3.48
CA ALA A 71 -6.43 -6.22 3.94
C ALA A 71 -6.11 -6.13 5.45
N LEU A 72 -5.52 -7.18 6.00
CA LEU A 72 -5.12 -7.24 7.41
C LEU A 72 -3.89 -6.38 7.68
N PRO A 73 -3.65 -5.99 8.94
CA PRO A 73 -2.42 -5.30 9.34
C PRO A 73 -1.14 -6.05 8.94
N GLY A 74 -0.07 -5.30 8.66
CA GLY A 74 1.19 -5.82 8.15
C GLY A 74 1.79 -7.00 8.92
N PHE A 75 1.75 -6.93 10.26
CA PHE A 75 2.28 -7.99 11.14
C PHE A 75 1.52 -9.33 11.03
N LEU A 76 0.31 -9.35 10.45
CA LEU A 76 -0.45 -10.57 10.14
C LEU A 76 -0.34 -10.97 8.66
N GLY A 77 0.12 -10.06 7.79
CA GLY A 77 0.03 -10.15 6.34
C GLY A 77 0.70 -11.40 5.77
N TYR A 78 1.99 -11.60 6.07
CA TYR A 78 2.77 -12.70 5.49
C TYR A 78 2.22 -14.09 5.86
N GLN A 79 1.88 -14.30 7.13
CA GLN A 79 1.33 -15.59 7.58
C GLN A 79 -0.08 -15.84 7.03
N THR A 80 -0.88 -14.80 6.89
CA THR A 80 -2.22 -14.90 6.27
C THR A 80 -2.09 -15.25 4.80
N LEU A 81 -1.24 -14.56 4.04
CA LEU A 81 -0.96 -14.86 2.64
C LEU A 81 -0.52 -16.32 2.46
N LYS A 82 0.45 -16.78 3.27
CA LYS A 82 0.91 -18.17 3.26
C LYS A 82 -0.24 -19.15 3.51
N SER A 83 -1.06 -18.89 4.53
CA SER A 83 -2.20 -19.74 4.88
C SER A 83 -3.23 -19.81 3.74
N LEU A 84 -3.53 -18.69 3.10
CA LEU A 84 -4.43 -18.63 1.93
C LEU A 84 -3.89 -19.43 0.74
N ILE A 85 -2.57 -19.38 0.51
CA ILE A 85 -1.91 -20.19 -0.52
C ILE A 85 -2.02 -21.69 -0.19
N GLU A 86 -1.82 -22.09 1.06
CA GLU A 86 -1.98 -23.49 1.52
C GLU A 86 -3.44 -23.97 1.38
N LEU A 87 -4.39 -23.07 1.58
CA LEU A 87 -5.82 -23.28 1.35
C LEU A 87 -6.23 -23.21 -0.13
N LYS A 88 -5.27 -23.02 -1.04
CA LYS A 88 -5.47 -22.95 -2.50
C LYS A 88 -6.42 -21.81 -2.93
N ARG A 89 -6.31 -20.66 -2.28
CA ARG A 89 -7.13 -19.47 -2.61
C ARG A 89 -6.36 -18.53 -3.51
N THR A 90 -7.01 -17.99 -4.54
CA THR A 90 -6.52 -16.83 -5.27
C THR A 90 -6.53 -15.61 -4.36
N VAL A 91 -5.43 -14.87 -4.31
CA VAL A 91 -5.23 -13.77 -3.36
C VAL A 91 -4.92 -12.46 -4.08
N VAL A 92 -5.50 -11.37 -3.59
CA VAL A 92 -5.02 -10.00 -3.82
C VAL A 92 -4.60 -9.44 -2.48
N ASP A 93 -3.31 -9.17 -2.32
CA ASP A 93 -2.71 -8.82 -1.04
C ASP A 93 -2.28 -7.35 -1.01
N ILE A 94 -2.78 -6.60 -0.03
CA ILE A 94 -2.38 -5.20 0.21
C ILE A 94 -1.62 -5.04 1.54
N ALA A 95 -1.34 -6.13 2.25
CA ALA A 95 -0.72 -6.06 3.56
C ALA A 95 0.79 -5.84 3.41
N PHE A 96 1.30 -4.77 4.01
CA PHE A 96 2.74 -4.52 4.00
C PHE A 96 3.42 -5.34 5.10
N PHE A 97 4.28 -6.29 4.74
CA PHE A 97 5.08 -7.07 5.70
C PHE A 97 6.58 -7.05 5.34
N PRO A 98 7.51 -7.14 6.31
CA PRO A 98 8.95 -7.04 6.04
C PRO A 98 9.53 -8.24 5.29
N GLU A 99 8.89 -9.41 5.37
CA GLU A 99 9.29 -10.63 4.68
C GLU A 99 9.25 -10.49 3.15
N ASP A 100 10.06 -11.29 2.47
CA ASP A 100 10.04 -11.36 1.01
C ASP A 100 8.92 -12.28 0.51
N ALA A 101 7.88 -11.69 -0.07
CA ALA A 101 6.76 -12.41 -0.64
C ALA A 101 7.18 -13.43 -1.71
N LEU A 102 8.26 -13.17 -2.47
CA LEU A 102 8.72 -14.05 -3.54
C LEU A 102 9.22 -15.42 -3.02
N THR A 103 9.53 -15.53 -1.73
CA THR A 103 9.87 -16.82 -1.10
C THR A 103 8.69 -17.80 -1.11
N LEU A 104 7.45 -17.32 -1.26
CA LEU A 104 6.24 -18.13 -1.35
C LEU A 104 5.91 -18.58 -2.79
N ASP A 105 6.68 -18.17 -3.80
CA ASP A 105 6.37 -18.44 -5.21
C ASP A 105 6.30 -19.93 -5.55
N SER A 106 7.26 -20.73 -5.06
CA SER A 106 7.25 -22.18 -5.27
C SER A 106 6.03 -22.85 -4.63
N LEU A 107 5.62 -22.38 -3.44
CA LEU A 107 4.44 -22.87 -2.75
C LEU A 107 3.16 -22.51 -3.52
N ALA A 108 3.04 -21.26 -3.98
CA ALA A 108 1.90 -20.78 -4.76
C ALA A 108 1.75 -21.55 -6.08
N LYS A 109 2.85 -21.75 -6.82
CA LYS A 109 2.86 -22.56 -8.05
C LYS A 109 2.47 -24.01 -7.80
N ALA A 110 3.00 -24.64 -6.75
CA ALA A 110 2.67 -26.02 -6.39
C ALA A 110 1.18 -26.21 -6.05
N ASN A 111 0.54 -25.18 -5.48
CA ASN A 111 -0.88 -25.19 -5.14
C ASN A 111 -1.79 -24.66 -6.24
N GLY A 112 -1.25 -24.22 -7.39
CA GLY A 112 -2.01 -23.64 -8.49
C GLY A 112 -2.66 -22.30 -8.14
N VAL A 113 -2.06 -21.56 -7.20
CA VAL A 113 -2.59 -20.29 -6.69
C VAL A 113 -2.02 -19.13 -7.47
N THR A 114 -2.90 -18.19 -7.84
CA THR A 114 -2.53 -16.85 -8.27
C THR A 114 -2.58 -15.91 -7.06
N ALA A 115 -1.45 -15.33 -6.68
CA ALA A 115 -1.39 -14.37 -5.59
C ALA A 115 -0.77 -13.06 -6.11
N LEU A 116 -1.62 -12.05 -6.30
CA LEU A 116 -1.17 -10.69 -6.58
C LEU A 116 -0.73 -10.07 -5.26
N VAL A 117 0.54 -9.67 -5.17
CA VAL A 117 1.11 -9.07 -3.96
C VAL A 117 1.39 -7.61 -4.18
N ASP A 118 1.54 -6.86 -3.10
CA ASP A 118 1.82 -5.43 -3.15
C ASP A 118 0.75 -4.65 -3.92
N CYS A 119 -0.53 -5.00 -3.79
CA CYS A 119 -1.61 -4.43 -4.61
C CYS A 119 -2.18 -3.10 -4.08
N GLY A 120 -1.31 -2.18 -3.63
CA GLY A 120 -1.70 -0.89 -3.07
C GLY A 120 -1.41 0.31 -3.98
N VAL A 121 -1.10 1.46 -3.37
CA VAL A 121 -0.62 2.65 -4.09
C VAL A 121 0.89 2.58 -4.32
N ALA A 122 1.65 2.42 -3.23
CA ALA A 122 3.09 2.21 -3.21
C ALA A 122 3.44 1.36 -1.97
N PRO A 123 3.85 0.10 -2.14
CA PRO A 123 3.99 -0.61 -3.42
C PRO A 123 2.62 -0.90 -4.05
N GLY A 124 2.60 -1.05 -5.39
CA GLY A 124 1.39 -1.40 -6.15
C GLY A 124 1.25 -0.67 -7.46
N MET A 125 0.47 0.40 -7.51
CA MET A 125 0.43 1.24 -8.71
C MET A 125 1.81 1.80 -9.05
N SER A 126 2.64 2.12 -8.04
CA SER A 126 4.04 2.45 -8.27
C SER A 126 4.79 1.35 -9.03
N ASN A 127 4.65 0.10 -8.59
CA ASN A 127 5.28 -1.06 -9.20
C ASN A 127 4.77 -1.32 -10.62
N LEU A 128 3.44 -1.37 -10.81
CA LEU A 128 2.81 -1.61 -12.12
C LEU A 128 3.32 -0.58 -13.15
N LEU A 129 3.39 0.68 -12.76
CA LEU A 129 3.82 1.77 -13.64
C LEU A 129 5.33 1.75 -13.92
N VAL A 130 6.17 1.27 -13.00
CA VAL A 130 7.58 1.00 -13.29
C VAL A 130 7.73 -0.13 -14.30
N GLY A 131 6.99 -1.24 -14.13
CA GLY A 131 6.97 -2.32 -15.10
C GLY A 131 6.45 -1.88 -16.47
N TYR A 132 5.42 -1.02 -16.49
CA TYR A 132 4.91 -0.43 -17.71
C TYR A 132 5.95 0.49 -18.37
N ALA A 133 6.63 1.34 -17.60
CA ALA A 133 7.72 2.18 -18.10
C ALA A 133 8.84 1.35 -18.73
N GLN A 134 9.26 0.26 -18.09
CA GLN A 134 10.26 -0.66 -18.66
C GLN A 134 9.78 -1.24 -20.00
N SER A 135 8.49 -1.59 -20.12
CA SER A 135 7.92 -2.07 -21.38
C SER A 135 7.90 -1.03 -22.51
N LEU A 136 7.88 0.27 -22.16
CA LEU A 136 7.89 1.38 -23.12
C LEU A 136 9.32 1.78 -23.52
N LEU A 137 10.24 1.80 -22.55
CA LEU A 137 11.58 2.38 -22.69
C LEU A 137 12.69 1.34 -22.90
N GLY A 138 12.41 0.05 -22.67
CA GLY A 138 13.41 -1.01 -22.62
C GLY A 138 14.19 -1.00 -21.30
N THR A 139 15.52 -1.12 -21.38
CA THR A 139 16.38 -1.11 -20.20
C THR A 139 16.35 0.26 -19.51
N LEU A 140 16.00 0.26 -18.22
CA LEU A 140 15.95 1.47 -17.41
C LEU A 140 17.32 1.74 -16.77
N GLU A 141 17.71 3.02 -16.70
CA GLU A 141 18.90 3.51 -16.02
C GLU A 141 18.59 4.08 -14.63
N GLU A 142 17.42 4.72 -14.48
CA GLU A 142 17.01 5.38 -13.24
C GLU A 142 15.50 5.17 -13.00
N VAL A 143 15.15 4.83 -11.76
CA VAL A 143 13.78 4.84 -11.25
C VAL A 143 13.72 5.65 -9.96
N LYS A 144 12.84 6.65 -9.89
CA LYS A 144 12.53 7.42 -8.68
C LYS A 144 11.05 7.39 -8.41
N ILE A 145 10.67 6.94 -7.22
CA ILE A 145 9.28 6.94 -6.76
C ILE A 145 9.18 7.90 -5.58
N TYR A 146 8.24 8.84 -5.65
CA TYR A 146 7.90 9.78 -4.60
C TYR A 146 6.45 9.58 -4.24
N VAL A 147 6.12 9.33 -2.97
CA VAL A 147 4.73 9.07 -2.56
C VAL A 147 4.43 9.63 -1.18
N GLY A 148 3.24 10.19 -1.00
CA GLY A 148 2.77 10.65 0.30
C GLY A 148 1.26 10.74 0.40
N GLY A 149 0.70 10.21 1.48
CA GLY A 149 -0.65 10.53 1.95
C GLY A 149 -0.57 11.59 3.04
N LEU A 150 -1.25 12.72 2.83
CA LEU A 150 -1.11 13.93 3.64
C LEU A 150 -2.48 14.49 4.02
N PRO A 151 -2.64 15.11 5.21
CA PRO A 151 -3.85 15.84 5.51
C PRO A 151 -3.93 17.08 4.60
N LYS A 152 -5.13 17.38 4.08
CA LYS A 152 -5.36 18.60 3.31
C LYS A 152 -5.19 19.86 4.17
N VAL A 153 -5.63 19.79 5.42
CA VAL A 153 -5.47 20.88 6.40
C VAL A 153 -4.29 20.56 7.30
N ARG A 154 -3.28 21.45 7.27
CA ARG A 154 -2.09 21.36 8.11
C ARG A 154 -2.39 21.90 9.51
N GLN A 155 -2.22 21.07 10.54
CA GLN A 155 -2.37 21.47 11.93
C GLN A 155 -1.09 21.23 12.71
N LEU A 156 -0.58 22.27 13.37
CA LEU A 156 0.55 22.15 14.29
C LEU A 156 0.17 21.27 15.50
N PRO A 157 1.13 20.55 16.10
CA PRO A 157 2.56 20.57 15.78
C PRO A 157 2.97 19.61 14.65
N TRP A 158 2.15 18.61 14.30
CA TRP A 158 2.58 17.52 13.42
C TRP A 158 2.46 17.85 11.95
N GLU A 159 1.41 18.58 11.57
CA GLU A 159 1.02 18.80 10.18
C GLU A 159 0.86 17.47 9.42
N TYR A 160 0.48 16.42 10.16
CA TYR A 160 0.32 15.07 9.67
C TYR A 160 -0.86 14.39 10.37
N LYS A 161 -1.57 13.56 9.61
CA LYS A 161 -2.60 12.63 10.06
C LYS A 161 -2.32 11.28 9.42
N ALA A 162 -2.52 10.20 10.17
CA ALA A 162 -2.30 8.84 9.68
C ALA A 162 -3.49 8.43 8.81
N VAL A 163 -3.28 8.50 7.49
CA VAL A 163 -4.28 8.16 6.45
C VAL A 163 -4.22 6.68 6.03
N PHE A 164 -3.41 5.89 6.74
CA PHE A 164 -3.31 4.43 6.71
C PHE A 164 -2.84 3.95 8.09
N SER A 165 -2.54 2.65 8.24
CA SER A 165 -2.07 2.05 9.50
C SER A 165 -1.00 2.92 10.18
N PRO A 166 -1.28 3.48 11.38
CA PRO A 166 -0.30 4.31 12.08
C PRO A 166 0.97 3.55 12.49
N VAL A 167 0.85 2.23 12.67
CA VAL A 167 2.00 1.35 12.92
C VAL A 167 2.93 1.37 11.71
N ASP A 168 2.37 1.19 10.52
CA ASP A 168 3.13 1.17 9.26
C ASP A 168 3.79 2.53 9.00
N VAL A 169 3.15 3.65 9.37
CA VAL A 169 3.77 4.99 9.33
C VAL A 169 5.04 5.06 10.19
N ILE A 170 5.02 4.48 11.40
CA ILE A 170 6.21 4.48 12.28
C ILE A 170 7.27 3.51 11.75
N GLU A 171 6.86 2.41 11.13
CA GLU A 171 7.79 1.51 10.44
C GLU A 171 8.53 2.21 9.30
N GLU A 172 7.88 3.10 8.54
CA GLU A 172 8.56 3.93 7.51
C GLU A 172 9.72 4.76 8.09
N TYR A 173 9.65 5.14 9.37
CA TYR A 173 10.63 6.00 10.04
C TYR A 173 11.71 5.24 10.81
N THR A 174 11.52 3.93 10.99
CA THR A 174 12.39 3.08 11.81
C THR A 174 13.09 2.01 10.98
N ARG A 175 12.42 1.45 9.96
CA ARG A 175 12.98 0.42 9.06
C ARG A 175 14.06 1.00 8.16
N PRO A 176 15.24 0.34 8.03
CA PRO A 176 16.26 0.73 7.06
C PRO A 176 15.73 0.76 5.63
N ALA A 177 16.03 1.84 4.90
CA ALA A 177 15.66 2.00 3.50
C ALA A 177 16.60 1.20 2.60
N ARG A 178 16.05 0.28 1.79
CA ARG A 178 16.79 -0.50 0.79
C ARG A 178 16.53 0.08 -0.60
N PHE A 179 17.61 0.36 -1.31
CA PHE A 179 17.54 0.92 -2.67
C PHE A 179 18.77 0.54 -3.48
N ARG A 180 18.87 0.96 -4.74
CA ARG A 180 19.97 0.57 -5.63
C ARG A 180 20.72 1.79 -6.14
N VAL A 181 22.05 1.71 -6.07
CA VAL A 181 22.97 2.73 -6.60
C VAL A 181 24.07 2.01 -7.39
N ASP A 182 24.31 2.42 -8.63
CA ASP A 182 25.31 1.83 -9.53
C ASP A 182 25.22 0.28 -9.59
N GLY A 183 24.00 -0.24 -9.65
CA GLY A 183 23.72 -1.68 -9.73
C GLY A 183 23.84 -2.43 -8.41
N LYS A 184 24.19 -1.77 -7.30
CA LYS A 184 24.42 -2.40 -6.00
C LYS A 184 23.28 -2.08 -5.03
N LEU A 185 22.86 -3.09 -4.28
CA LEU A 185 21.94 -2.90 -3.15
C LEU A 185 22.64 -2.05 -2.08
N VAL A 186 22.00 -0.94 -1.72
CA VAL A 186 22.41 -0.02 -0.67
C VAL A 186 21.35 -0.03 0.42
N ILE A 187 21.79 -0.03 1.67
CA ILE A 187 20.92 0.07 2.85
C ILE A 187 21.35 1.32 3.62
N LYS A 188 20.42 2.25 3.85
CA LYS A 188 20.62 3.43 4.70
C LYS A 188 19.58 3.49 5.80
N ALA A 189 19.85 4.32 6.82
CA ALA A 189 18.81 4.71 7.76
C ALA A 189 17.66 5.42 7.00
N PRO A 190 16.40 5.25 7.43
CA PRO A 190 15.27 6.01 6.88
C PRO A 190 15.44 7.49 7.22
N LEU A 191 14.64 8.35 6.58
CA LEU A 191 14.69 9.81 6.77
C LEU A 191 16.03 10.45 6.32
N THR A 192 16.80 9.76 5.48
CA THR A 192 18.08 10.26 4.93
C THR A 192 17.90 10.86 3.53
N ASP A 193 18.92 11.57 3.07
CA ASP A 193 18.99 12.23 1.75
C ASP A 193 17.74 13.09 1.44
N PRO A 194 17.39 14.06 2.33
CA PRO A 194 16.20 14.88 2.13
C PRO A 194 16.33 15.76 0.89
N GLU A 195 15.24 15.90 0.15
CA GLU A 195 15.13 16.85 -0.96
C GLU A 195 13.75 17.52 -0.95
N PHE A 196 13.69 18.76 -1.42
CA PHE A 196 12.43 19.48 -1.55
C PHE A 196 11.90 19.34 -2.97
N ILE A 197 10.61 19.02 -3.10
CA ILE A 197 9.95 18.81 -4.38
C ILE A 197 8.69 19.65 -4.42
N ASP A 198 8.57 20.48 -5.45
CA ASP A 198 7.40 21.31 -5.68
C ASP A 198 6.34 20.56 -6.48
N PHE A 199 5.13 20.53 -5.93
CA PHE A 199 3.94 20.03 -6.59
C PHE A 199 2.97 21.20 -6.80
N PRO A 200 2.54 21.51 -8.05
CA PRO A 200 1.80 22.74 -8.36
C PRO A 200 0.59 23.03 -7.47
N GLU A 201 -0.18 22.01 -7.08
CA GLU A 201 -1.41 22.15 -6.29
C GLU A 201 -1.23 21.86 -4.79
N VAL A 202 -0.12 21.24 -4.39
CA VAL A 202 0.15 20.86 -2.99
C VAL A 202 1.15 21.81 -2.31
N GLY A 203 2.04 22.41 -3.10
CA GLY A 203 3.19 23.16 -2.63
C GLY A 203 4.44 22.30 -2.46
N THR A 204 5.43 22.83 -1.75
CA THR A 204 6.69 22.15 -1.50
C THR A 204 6.53 21.04 -0.46
N LEU A 205 7.00 19.84 -0.79
CA LEU A 205 7.09 18.69 0.10
C LEU A 205 8.56 18.32 0.32
N GLU A 206 8.85 17.79 1.50
CA GLU A 206 10.14 17.21 1.85
C GLU A 206 10.08 15.70 1.59
N ALA A 207 10.89 15.22 0.66
CA ALA A 207 11.07 13.82 0.33
C ALA A 207 12.27 13.23 1.05
N PHE A 208 12.19 12.00 1.55
CA PHE A 208 13.31 11.31 2.21
C PHE A 208 13.25 9.81 1.99
N ASN A 209 14.41 9.14 2.10
CA ASN A 209 14.52 7.70 1.87
C ASN A 209 13.60 6.90 2.82
N SER A 210 12.84 5.98 2.23
CA SER A 210 11.98 5.00 2.90
C SER A 210 12.09 3.64 2.18
N ASP A 211 11.67 2.57 2.84
CA ASP A 211 11.79 1.20 2.32
C ASP A 211 10.53 0.76 1.57
N GLY A 212 10.40 1.20 0.32
CA GLY A 212 9.20 0.95 -0.50
C GLY A 212 9.41 0.21 -1.83
N LEU A 213 10.65 0.09 -2.32
CA LEU A 213 10.93 -0.60 -3.59
C LEU A 213 10.56 -2.09 -3.61
N ARG A 214 10.59 -2.76 -2.45
CA ARG A 214 10.06 -4.12 -2.28
C ARG A 214 10.55 -5.09 -3.37
N THR A 215 9.64 -5.66 -4.15
CA THR A 215 9.91 -6.64 -5.22
C THR A 215 10.65 -6.03 -6.40
N LEU A 216 10.55 -4.71 -6.65
CA LEU A 216 11.29 -4.01 -7.71
C LEU A 216 12.80 -4.25 -7.62
N LEU A 217 13.34 -4.39 -6.39
CA LEU A 217 14.76 -4.70 -6.16
C LEU A 217 15.19 -6.05 -6.75
N LYS A 218 14.26 -6.94 -7.10
CA LYS A 218 14.49 -8.28 -7.64
C LYS A 218 13.93 -8.47 -9.04
N THR A 219 12.94 -7.68 -9.43
CA THR A 219 12.20 -7.82 -10.70
C THR A 219 12.59 -6.79 -11.75
N ILE A 220 13.13 -5.63 -11.35
CA ILE A 220 13.56 -4.57 -12.26
C ILE A 220 15.08 -4.45 -12.28
N GLU A 221 15.65 -4.50 -13.48
CA GLU A 221 17.07 -4.31 -13.74
C GLU A 221 17.33 -2.85 -14.15
N ALA A 222 17.37 -1.96 -13.15
CA ALA A 222 17.92 -0.61 -13.31
C ALA A 222 19.08 -0.41 -12.32
N PRO A 223 20.19 0.26 -12.68
CA PRO A 223 21.32 0.48 -11.79
C PRO A 223 21.00 1.46 -10.65
N ASN A 224 20.10 2.42 -10.88
CA ASN A 224 19.69 3.40 -9.87
C ASN A 224 18.19 3.31 -9.64
N MET A 225 17.78 2.94 -8.43
CA MET A 225 16.37 2.90 -8.04
C MET A 225 16.23 3.40 -6.62
N VAL A 226 15.29 4.30 -6.36
CA VAL A 226 14.97 4.78 -5.01
C VAL A 226 13.48 5.07 -4.88
N GLU A 227 12.93 4.77 -3.71
CA GLU A 227 11.63 5.29 -3.29
C GLU A 227 11.82 6.25 -2.11
N LYS A 228 11.07 7.34 -2.13
CA LYS A 228 11.05 8.35 -1.08
C LYS A 228 9.65 8.69 -0.65
N THR A 229 9.48 8.80 0.66
CA THR A 229 8.24 9.25 1.29
C THR A 229 8.21 10.77 1.30
N LEU A 230 7.06 11.35 0.93
CA LEU A 230 6.78 12.79 0.96
C LEU A 230 6.06 13.18 2.24
N ARG A 231 6.49 14.27 2.88
CA ARG A 231 5.79 14.93 3.99
C ARG A 231 5.87 16.44 3.85
N TYR A 232 5.02 17.16 4.57
CA TYR A 232 5.18 18.61 4.69
C TYR A 232 6.51 18.94 5.38
N PRO A 233 7.22 20.01 4.95
CA PRO A 233 8.49 20.43 5.53
C PRO A 233 8.43 20.54 7.07
N GLY A 234 9.47 20.04 7.73
CA GLY A 234 9.59 20.07 9.19
C GLY A 234 8.96 18.87 9.91
N HIS A 235 8.12 18.06 9.25
CA HIS A 235 7.69 16.77 9.81
C HIS A 235 8.87 15.84 10.06
N ARG A 236 9.78 15.72 9.07
CA ARG A 236 10.97 14.88 9.16
C ARG A 236 11.84 15.22 10.36
N GLU A 237 12.08 16.51 10.61
CA GLU A 237 12.87 16.98 11.76
C GLU A 237 12.24 16.59 13.10
N LYS A 238 10.91 16.69 13.22
CA LYS A 238 10.19 16.26 14.44
C LYS A 238 10.36 14.76 14.69
N ILE A 239 10.29 13.94 13.64
CA ILE A 239 10.50 12.49 13.78
C ILE A 239 11.97 12.17 14.11
N LEU A 240 12.93 12.86 13.48
CA LEU A 240 14.35 12.72 13.82
C LEU A 240 14.63 13.10 15.28
N PHE A 241 13.99 14.15 15.78
CA PHE A 241 14.08 14.54 17.18
C PHE A 241 13.59 13.41 18.11
N LEU A 242 12.43 12.80 17.83
CA LEU A 242 11.94 11.65 18.60
C LEU A 242 12.94 10.48 18.55
N LYS A 243 13.44 10.16 17.36
CA LYS A 243 14.40 9.07 17.16
C LYS A 243 15.70 9.29 17.92
N GLN A 244 16.31 10.47 17.77
CA GLN A 244 17.57 10.83 18.42
C GLN A 244 17.44 10.98 19.93
N SER A 245 16.24 11.24 20.43
CA SER A 245 15.93 11.28 21.87
C SER A 245 15.69 9.88 22.46
N GLY A 246 15.78 8.81 21.67
CA GLY A 246 15.55 7.43 22.12
C GLY A 246 14.07 7.04 22.24
N LEU A 247 13.15 7.90 21.80
CA LEU A 247 11.70 7.69 21.95
C LEU A 247 11.12 6.69 20.92
N LEU A 248 11.90 6.31 19.91
CA LEU A 248 11.53 5.28 18.94
C LEU A 248 12.37 3.99 19.08
N GLU A 249 13.07 3.84 20.22
CA GLU A 249 13.85 2.64 20.49
C GLU A 249 12.97 1.46 20.92
N THR A 250 13.31 0.27 20.43
CA THR A 250 12.62 -0.98 20.77
C THR A 250 13.12 -1.60 22.07
N THR A 251 14.32 -1.21 22.53
CA THR A 251 14.90 -1.70 23.78
C THR A 251 14.18 -1.07 24.97
N PRO A 252 13.52 -1.86 25.86
CA PRO A 252 12.86 -1.31 27.02
C PRO A 252 13.84 -0.66 28.00
N ILE A 253 13.42 0.45 28.60
CA ILE A 253 14.10 1.11 29.72
C ILE A 253 13.41 0.75 31.04
N GLU A 254 14.14 0.84 32.14
CA GLU A 254 13.59 0.60 33.48
C GLU A 254 13.31 1.93 34.19
N ILE A 255 12.07 2.11 34.66
CA ILE A 255 11.65 3.26 35.47
C ILE A 255 10.87 2.70 36.66
N ASP A 256 11.35 2.96 37.89
CA ASP A 256 10.73 2.51 39.14
C ASP A 256 10.41 1.00 39.15
N GLY A 257 11.31 0.17 38.61
CA GLY A 257 11.16 -1.29 38.52
C GLY A 257 10.22 -1.78 37.40
N CYS A 258 9.65 -0.89 36.59
CA CYS A 258 8.82 -1.23 35.44
C CYS A 258 9.64 -1.15 34.13
N LYS A 259 9.57 -2.19 33.30
CA LYS A 259 10.11 -2.17 31.94
C LYS A 259 9.13 -1.45 31.02
N ILE A 260 9.58 -0.36 30.41
CA ILE A 260 8.77 0.49 29.53
C ILE A 260 9.44 0.52 28.16
N SER A 261 8.69 0.19 27.10
CA SER A 261 9.13 0.37 25.72
C SER A 261 8.92 1.82 25.29
N PRO A 262 10.00 2.60 25.02
CA PRO A 262 9.87 3.97 24.53
C PRO A 262 9.01 4.04 23.26
N LEU A 263 9.27 3.13 22.31
CA LEU A 263 8.51 3.02 21.06
C LEU A 263 7.01 2.85 21.33
N GLU A 264 6.60 1.93 22.19
CA GLU A 264 5.17 1.68 22.44
C GLU A 264 4.48 2.90 23.07
N VAL A 265 5.14 3.57 24.02
CA VAL A 265 4.60 4.78 24.65
C VAL A 265 4.44 5.89 23.62
N THR A 266 5.47 6.13 22.82
CA THR A 266 5.46 7.16 21.78
C THR A 266 4.44 6.86 20.70
N CYS A 267 4.33 5.62 20.23
CA CYS A 267 3.30 5.21 19.29
C CYS A 267 1.89 5.49 19.83
N ARG A 268 1.59 5.12 21.08
CA ARG A 268 0.27 5.38 21.69
C ARG A 268 -0.05 6.88 21.73
N ALA A 269 0.93 7.72 22.04
CA ALA A 269 0.74 9.17 22.04
C ALA A 269 0.52 9.72 20.61
N LEU A 270 1.35 9.32 19.65
CA LEU A 270 1.28 9.78 18.27
C LEU A 270 0.00 9.32 17.57
N PHE A 271 -0.43 8.08 17.79
CA PHE A 271 -1.61 7.53 17.11
C PHE A 271 -2.87 8.31 17.48
N LYS A 272 -2.97 8.77 18.73
CA LYS A 272 -4.05 9.64 19.18
C LYS A 272 -4.01 11.01 18.49
N GLU A 273 -2.83 11.61 18.33
CA GLU A 273 -2.68 12.92 17.69
C GLU A 273 -2.90 12.85 16.17
N TRP A 274 -2.43 11.77 15.53
CA TRP A 274 -2.53 11.53 14.11
C TRP A 274 -3.85 10.91 13.67
N GLU A 275 -4.73 10.54 14.60
CA GLU A 275 -6.05 10.01 14.31
C GLU A 275 -6.85 10.97 13.43
N LEU A 276 -7.41 10.42 12.34
CA LEU A 276 -8.37 11.12 11.49
C LEU A 276 -9.68 11.30 12.25
N LYS A 277 -10.16 12.54 12.32
CA LYS A 277 -11.44 12.91 12.92
C LYS A 277 -12.50 13.05 11.83
N ALA A 278 -13.77 12.99 12.23
CA ALA A 278 -14.87 13.25 11.32
C ALA A 278 -14.71 14.63 10.64
N GLY A 279 -14.77 14.65 9.32
CA GLY A 279 -14.56 15.85 8.50
C GLY A 279 -13.11 16.18 8.16
N ASP A 280 -12.13 15.45 8.70
CA ASP A 280 -10.75 15.55 8.21
C ASP A 280 -10.71 15.10 6.74
N GLN A 281 -9.90 15.81 5.94
CA GLN A 281 -9.69 15.51 4.53
C GLN A 281 -8.21 15.24 4.30
N ASP A 282 -7.91 14.35 3.36
CA ASP A 282 -6.56 14.01 2.93
C ASP A 282 -6.37 14.20 1.42
N LEU A 283 -5.13 14.05 1.01
CA LEU A 283 -4.71 13.95 -0.37
C LEU A 283 -3.62 12.88 -0.49
N THR A 284 -3.55 12.26 -1.66
CA THR A 284 -2.46 11.36 -2.04
C THR A 284 -1.75 11.95 -3.23
N VAL A 285 -0.44 12.14 -3.08
CA VAL A 285 0.45 12.61 -4.14
C VAL A 285 1.47 11.53 -4.45
N MET A 286 1.65 11.23 -5.73
CA MET A 286 2.71 10.33 -6.18
C MET A 286 3.33 10.83 -7.48
N ARG A 287 4.65 10.70 -7.59
CA ARG A 287 5.42 10.91 -8.81
C ARG A 287 6.35 9.73 -9.03
N ILE A 288 6.29 9.14 -10.21
CA ILE A 288 7.18 8.07 -10.64
C ILE A 288 7.94 8.59 -11.84
N GLU A 289 9.26 8.59 -11.79
CA GLU A 289 10.13 8.89 -12.92
C GLU A 289 10.92 7.64 -13.27
N ALA A 290 10.83 7.21 -14.53
CA ALA A 290 11.61 6.11 -15.06
C ALA A 290 12.31 6.58 -16.34
N LYS A 291 13.62 6.36 -16.42
CA LYS A 291 14.46 6.84 -17.53
C LYS A 291 15.31 5.71 -18.08
N ASN A 292 15.51 5.69 -19.39
CA ASN A 292 16.63 5.00 -20.02
C ASN A 292 17.75 6.02 -20.31
N ILE A 293 18.73 5.66 -21.15
CA ILE A 293 19.87 6.53 -21.50
C ILE A 293 19.43 7.81 -22.24
N THR A 294 18.32 7.77 -23.00
CA THR A 294 17.95 8.80 -23.98
C THR A 294 16.65 9.54 -23.70
N GLU A 295 15.73 8.92 -22.97
CA GLU A 295 14.38 9.43 -22.73
C GLU A 295 13.85 8.94 -21.38
N GLY A 296 12.83 9.60 -20.86
CA GLY A 296 12.10 9.12 -19.71
C GLY A 296 10.60 9.30 -19.82
N VAL A 297 9.92 8.63 -18.90
CA VAL A 297 8.49 8.77 -18.66
C VAL A 297 8.27 9.16 -17.20
N ARG A 298 7.32 10.05 -16.98
CA ARG A 298 6.83 10.42 -15.67
C ARG A 298 5.36 10.05 -15.56
N PHE A 299 4.99 9.48 -14.41
CA PHE A 299 3.61 9.31 -13.99
C PHE A 299 3.36 10.14 -12.75
N ASP A 300 2.36 11.01 -12.79
CA ASP A 300 1.91 11.82 -11.65
C ASP A 300 0.50 11.39 -11.24
N LEU A 301 0.26 11.33 -9.93
CA LEU A 301 -1.04 11.16 -9.30
C LEU A 301 -1.21 12.26 -8.27
N LEU A 302 -2.36 12.93 -8.32
CA LEU A 302 -2.84 13.77 -7.24
C LEU A 302 -4.33 13.50 -7.07
N ASP A 303 -4.68 12.88 -5.95
CA ASP A 303 -6.05 12.57 -5.58
C ASP A 303 -6.36 13.24 -4.23
N TYR A 304 -7.63 13.55 -4.03
CA TYR A 304 -8.13 14.20 -2.81
C TYR A 304 -9.25 13.36 -2.21
N TYR A 305 -9.47 13.53 -0.91
CA TYR A 305 -10.68 13.05 -0.24
C TYR A 305 -11.92 13.35 -1.10
N ASP A 306 -12.76 12.34 -1.26
CA ASP A 306 -13.99 12.43 -2.05
C ASP A 306 -15.21 12.71 -1.16
N PRO A 307 -15.79 13.91 -1.23
CA PRO A 307 -16.94 14.27 -0.41
C PRO A 307 -18.24 13.57 -0.84
N GLU A 308 -18.34 13.02 -2.05
CA GLU A 308 -19.54 12.32 -2.51
C GLU A 308 -19.63 10.92 -1.91
N THR A 309 -18.49 10.24 -1.77
CA THR A 309 -18.42 8.88 -1.23
C THR A 309 -17.99 8.82 0.23
N ASP A 310 -17.53 9.94 0.79
CA ASP A 310 -16.92 10.05 2.12
C ASP A 310 -15.73 9.07 2.26
N ILE A 311 -14.87 9.05 1.23
CA ILE A 311 -13.70 8.17 1.19
C ILE A 311 -12.43 9.00 1.05
N HIS A 312 -11.50 8.75 1.97
CA HIS A 312 -10.15 9.30 1.96
C HIS A 312 -9.37 8.95 0.70
N SER A 313 -8.54 9.88 0.25
CA SER A 313 -7.69 9.72 -0.92
C SER A 313 -6.77 8.51 -0.82
N MET A 314 -6.12 8.32 0.33
CA MET A 314 -5.23 7.18 0.52
C MET A 314 -5.98 5.84 0.41
N ALA A 315 -7.21 5.80 0.94
CA ALA A 315 -8.03 4.60 0.87
C ALA A 315 -8.52 4.31 -0.56
N ARG A 316 -8.86 5.36 -1.34
CA ARG A 316 -9.20 5.24 -2.76
C ARG A 316 -8.02 4.73 -3.56
N THR A 317 -6.88 5.41 -3.49
CA THR A 317 -5.70 5.10 -4.30
C THR A 317 -5.06 3.76 -3.94
N THR A 318 -5.18 3.30 -2.69
CA THR A 318 -4.71 1.97 -2.28
C THR A 318 -5.75 0.88 -2.57
N GLY A 319 -6.99 1.08 -2.12
CA GLY A 319 -8.04 0.07 -2.21
C GLY A 319 -8.54 -0.14 -3.64
N PHE A 320 -8.60 0.91 -4.46
CA PHE A 320 -9.03 0.78 -5.85
C PHE A 320 -8.02 0.01 -6.69
N THR A 321 -6.72 0.06 -6.40
CA THR A 321 -5.75 -0.85 -7.04
C THR A 321 -6.18 -2.31 -6.82
N ALA A 322 -6.39 -2.71 -5.57
CA ALA A 322 -6.74 -4.09 -5.24
C ALA A 322 -8.08 -4.54 -5.84
N THR A 323 -9.10 -3.69 -5.81
CA THR A 323 -10.42 -4.02 -6.39
C THR A 323 -10.37 -4.08 -7.91
N ILE A 324 -9.64 -3.18 -8.57
CA ILE A 324 -9.44 -3.22 -10.03
C ILE A 324 -8.66 -4.48 -10.44
N MET A 325 -7.61 -4.84 -9.70
CA MET A 325 -6.86 -6.07 -9.94
C MET A 325 -7.70 -7.33 -9.66
N THR A 326 -8.62 -7.26 -8.69
CA THR A 326 -9.64 -8.31 -8.46
C THR A 326 -10.57 -8.44 -9.68
N LEU A 327 -11.05 -7.32 -10.23
CA LEU A 327 -11.85 -7.34 -11.45
C LEU A 327 -11.07 -7.91 -12.65
N ALA A 328 -9.79 -7.56 -12.79
CA ALA A 328 -8.94 -8.11 -13.83
C ALA A 328 -8.77 -9.63 -13.74
N LEU A 329 -8.62 -10.17 -12.52
CA LEU A 329 -8.61 -11.62 -12.27
C LEU A 329 -9.94 -12.27 -12.66
N LEU A 330 -11.06 -11.72 -12.19
CA LEU A 330 -12.40 -12.24 -12.48
C LEU A 330 -12.75 -12.18 -13.98
N ASN A 331 -12.22 -11.21 -14.70
CA ASN A 331 -12.35 -11.07 -16.15
C ASN A 331 -11.36 -11.96 -16.94
N GLY A 332 -10.53 -12.76 -16.27
CA GLY A 332 -9.57 -13.66 -16.91
C GLY A 332 -8.39 -12.97 -17.58
N MET A 333 -8.09 -11.71 -17.23
CA MET A 333 -6.95 -10.97 -17.80
C MET A 333 -5.60 -11.43 -17.24
N ILE A 334 -5.63 -12.15 -16.12
CA ILE A 334 -4.46 -12.69 -15.42
C ILE A 334 -4.72 -14.17 -15.18
N THR A 335 -3.84 -15.01 -15.71
CA THR A 335 -3.98 -16.48 -15.69
C THR A 335 -2.75 -17.20 -15.13
N GLN A 336 -1.69 -16.44 -14.84
CA GLN A 336 -0.46 -16.98 -14.31
C GLN A 336 -0.67 -17.44 -12.85
N THR A 337 0.03 -18.51 -12.46
CA THR A 337 0.10 -18.98 -11.08
C THR A 337 1.44 -18.64 -10.46
N GLY A 338 1.47 -18.43 -9.15
CA GLY A 338 2.65 -18.03 -8.39
C GLY A 338 2.41 -16.75 -7.59
N ILE A 339 3.50 -16.20 -7.06
CA ILE A 339 3.50 -14.85 -6.49
C ILE A 339 3.74 -13.88 -7.64
N ILE A 340 2.82 -12.94 -7.85
CA ILE A 340 2.83 -12.00 -8.97
C ILE A 340 2.84 -10.58 -8.42
N PRO A 341 4.03 -9.98 -8.30
CA PRO A 341 4.15 -8.53 -8.13
C PRO A 341 3.63 -7.79 -9.36
N LEU A 342 3.03 -6.61 -9.16
CA LEU A 342 2.33 -5.92 -10.24
C LEU A 342 3.25 -5.41 -11.36
N GLU A 343 4.53 -5.17 -11.08
CA GLU A 343 5.48 -4.77 -12.12
C GLU A 343 5.66 -5.83 -13.21
N LEU A 344 5.47 -7.12 -12.89
CA LEU A 344 5.56 -8.21 -13.88
C LEU A 344 4.39 -8.17 -14.88
N LEU A 345 3.30 -7.48 -14.53
CA LEU A 345 2.13 -7.31 -15.37
C LEU A 345 2.19 -6.04 -16.24
N GLY A 346 3.18 -5.17 -16.02
CA GLY A 346 3.30 -3.89 -16.73
C GLY A 346 3.51 -4.02 -18.24
N SER A 347 4.03 -5.16 -18.72
CA SER A 347 4.15 -5.44 -20.16
C SER A 347 2.82 -5.81 -20.83
N ASN A 348 1.78 -6.14 -20.06
CA ASN A 348 0.44 -6.38 -20.58
C ASN A 348 -0.30 -5.04 -20.75
N HIS A 349 -0.11 -4.39 -21.89
CA HIS A 349 -0.69 -3.06 -22.16
C HIS A 349 -2.22 -3.05 -22.13
N GLN A 350 -2.89 -4.16 -22.47
CA GLN A 350 -4.34 -4.26 -22.37
C GLN A 350 -4.80 -4.20 -20.91
N LEU A 351 -4.09 -4.88 -20.00
CA LEU A 351 -4.34 -4.80 -18.57
C LEU A 351 -4.03 -3.41 -18.01
N VAL A 352 -2.90 -2.81 -18.37
CA VAL A 352 -2.55 -1.45 -17.91
C VAL A 352 -3.60 -0.42 -18.35
N ASN A 353 -4.05 -0.50 -19.61
CA ASN A 353 -5.13 0.37 -20.11
C ASN A 353 -6.45 0.13 -19.38
N PHE A 354 -6.80 -1.14 -19.10
CA PHE A 354 -7.97 -1.47 -18.27
C PHE A 354 -7.87 -0.83 -16.88
N VAL A 355 -6.70 -0.92 -16.23
CA VAL A 355 -6.46 -0.32 -14.91
C VAL A 355 -6.65 1.21 -14.96
N PHE A 356 -6.06 1.90 -15.94
CA PHE A 356 -6.25 3.34 -16.10
C PHE A 356 -7.71 3.74 -16.32
N GLU A 357 -8.43 3.03 -17.19
CA GLU A 357 -9.85 3.32 -17.44
C GLU A 357 -10.72 3.06 -16.21
N GLU A 358 -10.44 2.00 -15.44
CA GLU A 358 -11.15 1.71 -14.21
C GLU A 358 -10.89 2.74 -13.10
N PHE A 359 -9.65 3.24 -12.96
CA PHE A 359 -9.36 4.36 -12.05
C PHE A 359 -10.06 5.64 -12.48
N LYS A 360 -10.05 5.94 -13.79
CA LYS A 360 -10.73 7.11 -14.35
C LYS A 360 -12.23 7.09 -14.08
N LYS A 361 -12.89 5.92 -14.18
CA LYS A 361 -14.31 5.74 -13.81
C LYS A 361 -14.59 6.03 -12.33
N ARG A 362 -13.57 5.91 -11.47
CA ARG A 362 -13.63 6.21 -10.03
C ARG A 362 -13.17 7.63 -9.69
N GLY A 363 -12.86 8.44 -10.71
CA GLY A 363 -12.39 9.82 -10.54
C GLY A 363 -10.95 9.95 -10.03
N VAL A 364 -10.15 8.88 -10.12
CA VAL A 364 -8.72 8.89 -9.79
C VAL A 364 -7.94 8.96 -11.10
N HIS A 365 -7.06 9.94 -11.23
CA HIS A 365 -6.40 10.24 -12.51
C HIS A 365 -4.88 10.13 -12.39
N TYR A 366 -4.31 9.23 -13.18
CA TYR A 366 -2.87 9.15 -13.41
C TYR A 366 -2.53 9.90 -14.70
N GLN A 367 -1.54 10.79 -14.64
CA GLN A 367 -1.08 11.57 -15.78
C GLN A 367 0.29 11.04 -16.23
N GLN A 368 0.40 10.70 -17.51
CA GLN A 368 1.66 10.29 -18.12
C GLN A 368 2.26 11.44 -18.94
N SER A 369 3.55 11.71 -18.77
CA SER A 369 4.30 12.67 -19.58
C SER A 369 5.69 12.14 -19.94
N LYS A 370 6.29 12.67 -21.01
CA LYS A 370 7.69 12.41 -21.37
C LYS A 370 8.61 13.37 -20.62
N ILE A 371 9.77 12.90 -20.19
CA ILE A 371 10.78 13.71 -19.46
C ILE A 371 12.19 13.50 -19.98
#